data_AF-A0A835PAN7-F1
#
_entry.id   AF-A0A835PAN7-F1
#
_cell.length_a   1.000
_cell.length_b   1.000
_cell.length_c   1.000
_cell.angle_alpha   90.00
_cell.angle_beta   90.00
_cell.angle_gamma   90.00
#
_symmetry.space_group_name_H-M   'P 1'
#
loop_
_entity.id
_entity.type
_entity.pdbx_description
1 polymer ?
#
loop_
_entity_poly.entity_id
_entity_poly.type
_entity_poly.pdbx_seq_one_letter_code
_entity_poly.pdbx_strand_id
1 'polypeptide(L)'
;MALAGFRPLLGFHSAASSSSRTPFALSSPNKCNWTLPFLPNSDTDRPPPFLVMAEVRTAAAGTPGRGYWRLPHVLTVAGSDSGAGAGIQADIKACGAAGVYCSSVITAVTAQNTIGVQRVCSIDENMVAEQLRSVLSDMQVDVVKTGMLPSAGVIKVLCQNIKEFPVRAVVVDPVMVSTSGDLLSGPTMLTGLQQELLPLADIVTPNLKEASALLGGISLNTIDDMRFAAKSIHEYGVR
;
A
#
# COMPACT_ATOMS: atom_id res chain seq x y z
N MET A 1 27.79 48.12 -20.66
CA MET A 1 27.32 49.21 -19.80
C MET A 1 26.97 48.57 -18.45
N ALA A 2 27.82 48.81 -17.44
CA ALA A 2 27.80 48.40 -16.00
C ALA A 2 27.64 46.88 -15.68
N LEU A 3 28.67 46.16 -15.18
CA LEU A 3 29.31 46.16 -13.83
C LEU A 3 28.28 45.98 -12.70
N ALA A 4 28.46 45.19 -11.63
CA ALA A 4 29.45 44.24 -11.12
C ALA A 4 28.88 43.74 -9.76
N GLY A 5 29.44 42.69 -9.14
CA GLY A 5 29.28 42.48 -7.70
C GLY A 5 29.23 41.03 -7.24
N PHE A 6 30.40 40.41 -7.12
CA PHE A 6 30.59 39.09 -6.53
C PHE A 6 31.29 39.27 -5.16
N ARG A 7 30.79 38.52 -4.17
CA ARG A 7 31.52 37.94 -3.01
C ARG A 7 31.70 38.75 -1.69
N PRO A 8 32.02 38.07 -0.55
CA PRO A 8 31.11 37.87 0.60
C PRO A 8 31.71 38.36 1.94
N LEU A 9 30.96 38.32 3.05
CA LEU A 9 31.55 38.42 4.40
C LEU A 9 30.88 37.48 5.42
N LEU A 10 31.73 36.64 6.01
CA LEU A 10 31.56 35.94 7.28
C LEU A 10 31.52 36.95 8.43
N GLY A 11 30.69 36.67 9.44
CA GLY A 11 30.67 37.40 10.71
C GLY A 11 29.82 36.68 11.74
N PHE A 12 30.39 35.66 12.39
CA PHE A 12 29.88 35.12 13.65
C PHE A 12 30.45 35.96 14.80
N HIS A 13 29.59 36.54 15.64
CA HIS A 13 29.87 36.81 17.04
C HIS A 13 28.59 36.75 17.89
N SER A 14 28.80 36.21 19.09
CA SER A 14 27.89 35.82 20.17
C SER A 14 27.16 36.98 20.85
N ALA A 15 25.91 36.75 21.29
CA ALA A 15 25.41 37.21 22.60
C ALA A 15 24.14 36.44 23.00
N ALA A 16 24.14 35.95 24.23
CA ALA A 16 23.05 35.25 24.89
C ALA A 16 21.90 36.18 25.28
N SER A 17 20.66 35.67 25.26
CA SER A 17 19.65 36.07 26.23
C SER A 17 18.65 34.94 26.49
N SER A 18 18.43 34.73 27.77
CA SER A 18 17.55 33.77 28.41
C SER A 18 16.07 34.12 28.19
N SER A 19 15.25 33.14 27.81
CA SER A 19 13.81 33.20 28.07
C SER A 19 13.26 31.83 28.48
N SER A 20 12.75 31.83 29.71
CA SER A 20 11.78 30.93 30.34
C SER A 20 11.23 29.74 29.55
N ARG A 21 11.54 28.53 30.04
CA ARG A 21 10.73 27.33 29.84
C ARG A 21 9.34 27.55 30.45
N THR A 22 8.30 27.38 29.65
CA THR A 22 6.95 27.03 30.12
C THR A 22 6.62 25.65 29.51
N PRO A 23 6.10 24.69 30.29
CA PRO A 23 5.71 23.40 29.75
C PRO A 23 4.33 23.53 29.09
N PHE A 24 4.28 23.37 27.76
CA PHE A 24 3.03 23.26 27.02
C PHE A 24 2.45 21.86 27.28
N ALA A 25 1.40 21.79 28.09
CA ALA A 25 0.65 20.55 28.34
C ALA A 25 -0.10 20.15 27.07
N LEU A 26 0.23 18.97 26.53
CA LEU A 26 -0.52 18.31 25.47
C LEU A 26 -1.85 17.79 26.03
N SER A 27 -2.92 18.58 25.90
CA SER A 27 -4.29 18.07 25.98
C SER A 27 -4.63 17.38 24.65
N SER A 28 -5.08 16.12 24.73
CA SER A 28 -5.54 15.35 23.56
C SER A 28 -6.66 16.08 22.82
N PRO A 29 -6.62 16.19 21.48
CA PRO A 29 -7.64 16.90 20.73
C PRO A 29 -8.92 16.08 20.57
N ASN A 30 -10.04 16.80 20.62
CA ASN A 30 -11.40 16.36 20.38
C ASN A 30 -11.53 15.39 19.20
N LYS A 31 -12.18 14.25 19.44
CA LYS A 31 -12.66 13.34 18.39
C LYS A 31 -13.73 14.07 17.56
N CYS A 32 -13.41 14.43 16.32
CA CYS A 32 -14.40 14.91 15.37
C CYS A 32 -15.39 13.78 15.05
N ASN A 33 -16.64 13.95 15.48
CA ASN A 33 -17.71 12.97 15.30
C ASN A 33 -18.49 13.30 14.02
N TRP A 34 -18.19 12.60 12.92
CA TRP A 34 -18.93 12.71 11.66
C TRP A 34 -20.10 11.72 11.65
N THR A 35 -21.22 12.08 12.26
CA THR A 35 -22.47 11.31 12.13
C THR A 35 -23.22 11.74 10.86
N LEU A 36 -23.20 10.90 9.82
CA LEU A 36 -24.09 11.02 8.66
C LEU A 36 -25.48 10.44 8.98
N PRO A 37 -26.58 11.00 8.43
CA PRO A 37 -27.93 10.53 8.70
C PRO A 37 -28.20 9.14 8.09
N PHE A 38 -28.75 8.26 8.91
CA PHE A 38 -29.10 6.86 8.61
C PHE A 38 -30.32 6.77 7.67
N LEU A 39 -30.25 5.89 6.66
CA LEU A 39 -31.43 5.29 6.02
C LEU A 39 -31.53 3.83 6.50
N PRO A 40 -32.72 3.33 6.90
CA PRO A 40 -32.86 1.97 7.44
C PRO A 40 -32.88 0.95 6.30
N ASN A 41 -31.90 0.03 6.28
CA ASN A 41 -31.99 -1.21 5.52
C ASN A 41 -32.42 -2.36 6.43
N SER A 42 -33.35 -3.17 5.95
CA SER A 42 -34.17 -4.16 6.66
C SER A 42 -33.52 -5.53 6.87
N ASP A 43 -32.19 -5.65 6.85
CA ASP A 43 -31.48 -6.91 7.11
C ASP A 43 -30.87 -6.90 8.51
N THR A 44 -31.54 -7.52 9.49
CA THR A 44 -31.23 -7.40 10.92
C THR A 44 -30.05 -8.23 11.45
N ASP A 45 -29.20 -8.80 10.60
CA ASP A 45 -28.05 -9.63 11.07
C ASP A 45 -26.67 -9.24 10.52
N ARG A 46 -26.57 -8.24 9.63
CA ARG A 46 -25.27 -7.67 9.25
C ARG A 46 -25.11 -6.28 9.85
N PRO A 47 -24.02 -6.01 10.59
CA PRO A 47 -23.70 -4.63 10.92
C PRO A 47 -23.52 -3.83 9.62
N PRO A 48 -23.99 -2.58 9.55
CA PRO A 48 -23.88 -1.78 8.35
C PRO A 48 -22.39 -1.63 7.96
N PRO A 49 -22.07 -1.59 6.65
CA PRO A 49 -20.69 -1.66 6.16
C PRO A 49 -19.78 -0.52 6.69
N PHE A 50 -20.37 0.58 7.16
CA PHE A 50 -19.66 1.72 7.72
C PHE A 50 -19.47 1.68 9.26
N LEU A 51 -20.11 0.74 9.96
CA LEU A 51 -20.05 0.62 11.42
C LEU A 51 -19.17 -0.55 11.86
N VAL A 52 -18.05 -0.77 11.17
CA VAL A 52 -16.95 -1.59 11.69
C VAL A 52 -15.76 -0.66 11.91
N MET A 53 -15.91 0.22 12.90
CA MET A 53 -14.74 0.67 13.64
C MET A 53 -14.16 -0.58 14.27
N ALA A 54 -12.91 -0.90 13.98
CA ALA A 54 -12.19 -2.02 14.55
C ALA A 54 -12.08 -1.85 16.09
N GLU A 55 -13.15 -2.18 16.82
CA GLU A 55 -13.00 -2.70 18.17
C GLU A 55 -12.71 -4.20 18.02
N VAL A 56 -11.45 -4.51 17.73
CA VAL A 56 -10.88 -5.79 18.14
C VAL A 56 -10.77 -5.74 19.66
N ARG A 57 -11.90 -5.91 20.34
CA ARG A 57 -11.90 -6.23 21.76
C ARG A 57 -11.64 -7.73 21.87
N THR A 58 -10.49 -8.08 22.43
CA THR A 58 -10.26 -9.38 23.04
C THR A 58 -11.44 -9.68 23.96
N ALA A 59 -12.09 -10.83 23.72
CA ALA A 59 -13.30 -11.22 24.41
C ALA A 59 -13.08 -11.23 25.94
N ALA A 60 -13.81 -10.36 26.65
CA ALA A 60 -14.16 -10.65 28.03
C ALA A 60 -15.16 -11.82 28.00
N ALA A 61 -14.80 -12.92 28.63
CA ALA A 61 -15.60 -14.13 28.73
C ALA A 61 -16.97 -13.82 29.36
N GLY A 62 -18.08 -14.26 28.74
CA GLY A 62 -19.38 -14.14 29.41
C GLY A 62 -20.68 -14.47 28.66
N THR A 63 -20.72 -14.60 27.32
CA THR A 63 -22.01 -14.84 26.65
C THR A 63 -21.90 -15.86 25.51
N PRO A 64 -22.52 -17.04 25.60
CA PRO A 64 -22.61 -17.99 24.51
C PRO A 64 -23.81 -17.60 23.61
N GLY A 65 -23.59 -17.39 22.31
CA GLY A 65 -24.72 -17.31 21.37
C GLY A 65 -24.61 -16.42 20.12
N ARG A 66 -23.52 -15.69 19.88
CA ARG A 66 -23.26 -15.10 18.55
C ARG A 66 -21.95 -15.64 18.01
N GLY A 67 -22.02 -16.47 16.96
CA GLY A 67 -20.84 -16.73 16.14
C GLY A 67 -20.34 -15.39 15.64
N TYR A 68 -19.23 -14.91 16.18
CA TYR A 68 -18.63 -13.67 15.71
C TYR A 68 -18.04 -13.92 14.33
N TRP A 69 -18.68 -13.38 13.30
CA TRP A 69 -18.09 -13.32 11.97
C TRP A 69 -16.87 -12.42 12.07
N ARG A 70 -15.66 -12.98 11.93
CA ARG A 70 -14.50 -12.14 11.65
C ARG A 70 -14.70 -11.53 10.27
N LEU A 71 -14.65 -10.21 10.22
CA LEU A 71 -14.60 -9.49 8.96
C LEU A 71 -13.29 -9.88 8.27
N PRO A 72 -13.30 -10.31 6.99
CA PRO A 72 -12.07 -10.58 6.27
C PRO A 72 -11.16 -9.36 6.30
N HIS A 73 -9.85 -9.59 6.44
CA HIS A 73 -8.86 -8.54 6.53
C HIS A 73 -7.87 -8.62 5.37
N VAL A 74 -7.90 -7.59 4.52
CA VAL A 74 -6.93 -7.38 3.45
C VAL A 74 -5.87 -6.36 3.91
N LEU A 75 -4.61 -6.68 3.69
CA LEU A 75 -3.51 -5.72 3.76
C LEU A 75 -3.11 -5.33 2.33
N THR A 76 -3.30 -4.07 1.95
CA THR A 76 -2.70 -3.53 0.71
C THR A 76 -1.27 -3.03 0.97
N VAL A 77 -0.34 -3.37 0.09
CA VAL A 77 1.06 -2.90 0.08
C VAL A 77 1.31 -2.19 -1.24
N ALA A 78 1.17 -0.87 -1.26
CA ALA A 78 1.20 -0.09 -2.50
C ALA A 78 1.58 1.39 -2.26
N GLY A 79 1.70 2.13 -3.36
CA GLY A 79 1.84 3.59 -3.33
C GLY A 79 0.54 4.32 -2.97
N SER A 80 0.68 5.52 -2.41
CA SER A 80 -0.41 6.44 -2.11
C SER A 80 -0.64 7.42 -3.27
N ASP A 81 -1.83 7.38 -3.85
CA ASP A 81 -2.30 8.33 -4.86
C ASP A 81 -2.97 9.55 -4.20
N SER A 82 -2.43 10.74 -4.44
CA SER A 82 -3.00 12.00 -3.91
C SER A 82 -4.41 12.30 -4.45
N GLY A 83 -4.76 11.82 -5.65
CA GLY A 83 -6.09 11.94 -6.23
C GLY A 83 -7.08 10.88 -5.72
N ALA A 84 -6.60 9.90 -4.95
CA ALA A 84 -7.36 8.77 -4.43
C ALA A 84 -8.12 7.94 -5.48
N GLY A 85 -7.67 7.95 -6.75
CA GLY A 85 -8.22 7.17 -7.85
C GLY A 85 -7.54 5.82 -8.05
N ALA A 86 -6.31 5.68 -7.57
CA ALA A 86 -5.48 4.48 -7.64
C ALA A 86 -4.82 4.18 -6.27
N GLY A 87 -3.83 3.28 -6.26
CA GLY A 87 -3.00 2.99 -5.09
C GLY A 87 -3.78 2.44 -3.91
N ILE A 88 -3.23 2.65 -2.69
CA ILE A 88 -3.87 2.19 -1.45
C ILE A 88 -5.29 2.76 -1.28
N GLN A 89 -5.57 3.96 -1.79
CA GLN A 89 -6.88 4.58 -1.69
C GLN A 89 -7.94 3.82 -2.50
N ALA A 90 -7.60 3.39 -3.72
CA ALA A 90 -8.48 2.57 -4.54
C ALA A 90 -8.68 1.18 -3.90
N ASP A 91 -7.61 0.59 -3.37
CA ASP A 91 -7.67 -0.71 -2.70
C ASP A 91 -8.58 -0.67 -1.45
N ILE A 92 -8.44 0.36 -0.61
CA ILE A 92 -9.29 0.55 0.59
C ILE A 92 -10.74 0.77 0.19
N LYS A 93 -11.02 1.58 -0.84
CA LYS A 93 -12.39 1.80 -1.34
C LYS A 93 -13.00 0.52 -1.89
N ALA A 94 -12.23 -0.27 -2.65
CA ALA A 94 -12.68 -1.55 -3.18
C ALA A 94 -13.01 -2.54 -2.05
N CYS A 95 -12.15 -2.65 -1.04
CA CYS A 95 -12.40 -3.49 0.14
C CYS A 95 -13.64 -3.02 0.92
N GLY A 96 -13.77 -1.71 1.15
CA GLY A 96 -14.95 -1.15 1.82
C GLY A 96 -16.25 -1.43 1.07
N ALA A 97 -16.23 -1.32 -0.27
CA ALA A 97 -17.37 -1.67 -1.12
C ALA A 97 -17.69 -3.19 -1.07
N ALA A 98 -16.68 -4.03 -0.86
CA ALA A 98 -16.84 -5.47 -0.68
C ALA A 98 -17.21 -5.88 0.76
N GLY A 99 -17.32 -4.95 1.71
CA GLY A 99 -17.57 -5.25 3.12
C GLY A 99 -16.40 -5.94 3.81
N VAL A 100 -15.17 -5.59 3.43
CA VAL A 100 -13.91 -6.16 3.92
C VAL A 100 -13.10 -5.06 4.63
N TYR A 101 -12.45 -5.40 5.75
CA TYR A 101 -11.55 -4.46 6.41
C TYR A 101 -10.22 -4.40 5.67
N CYS A 102 -9.71 -3.18 5.44
CA CYS A 102 -8.47 -2.97 4.72
C CYS A 102 -7.50 -2.13 5.52
N SER A 103 -6.33 -2.69 5.83
CA SER A 103 -5.17 -1.93 6.32
C SER A 103 -4.19 -1.69 5.17
N SER A 104 -3.25 -0.77 5.36
CA SER A 104 -2.29 -0.40 4.32
C SER A 104 -0.85 -0.31 4.83
N VAL A 105 0.08 -0.69 3.97
CA VAL A 105 1.51 -0.34 4.05
C VAL A 105 1.83 0.54 2.85
N ILE A 106 2.40 1.72 3.12
CA ILE A 106 2.72 2.70 2.07
C ILE A 106 4.15 2.48 1.60
N THR A 107 4.32 2.22 0.30
CA THR A 107 5.65 2.02 -0.32
C THR A 107 6.20 3.28 -0.97
N ALA A 108 5.31 4.19 -1.38
CA ALA A 108 5.65 5.50 -1.93
C ALA A 108 4.46 6.45 -1.79
N VAL A 109 4.72 7.76 -1.82
CA VAL A 109 3.70 8.79 -1.95
C VAL A 109 3.86 9.47 -3.31
N THR A 110 2.79 9.55 -4.08
CA THR A 110 2.79 10.24 -5.37
C THR A 110 2.03 11.56 -5.27
N ALA A 111 2.67 12.66 -5.67
CA ALA A 111 1.94 13.86 -6.06
C ALA A 111 1.32 13.54 -7.44
N GLN A 112 0.08 13.10 -7.40
CA GLN A 112 -0.66 12.56 -8.54
C GLN A 112 -2.06 13.17 -8.57
N ASN A 113 -2.57 13.40 -9.78
CA ASN A 113 -3.94 13.81 -10.04
C ASN A 113 -4.43 13.14 -11.33
N THR A 114 -5.62 13.52 -11.80
CA THR A 114 -6.25 12.94 -12.99
C THR A 114 -5.50 13.20 -14.30
N ILE A 115 -4.52 14.10 -14.32
CA ILE A 115 -3.71 14.44 -15.50
C ILE A 115 -2.38 13.65 -15.50
N GLY A 116 -1.94 13.16 -14.34
CA GLY A 116 -0.77 12.30 -14.22
C GLY A 116 -0.03 12.44 -12.90
N VAL A 117 1.19 11.88 -12.86
CA VAL A 117 2.11 11.92 -11.72
C VAL A 117 3.12 13.05 -11.91
N GLN A 118 3.19 13.98 -10.97
CA GLN A 118 4.14 15.09 -10.97
C GLN A 118 5.40 14.76 -10.16
N ARG A 119 5.29 13.92 -9.14
CA ARG A 119 6.42 13.50 -8.31
C ARG A 119 6.13 12.19 -7.60
N VAL A 120 7.16 11.37 -7.45
CA VAL A 120 7.16 10.18 -6.60
C VAL A 120 8.14 10.37 -5.46
N CYS A 121 7.73 10.03 -4.25
CA CYS A 121 8.58 9.97 -3.06
C CYS A 121 8.52 8.55 -2.49
N SER A 122 9.56 7.76 -2.71
CA SER A 122 9.65 6.40 -2.17
C SER A 122 9.84 6.42 -0.66
N ILE A 123 9.16 5.52 0.04
CA ILE A 123 9.37 5.29 1.47
C ILE A 123 10.61 4.42 1.66
N ASP A 124 11.39 4.72 2.70
CA ASP A 124 12.57 3.93 3.07
C ASP A 124 12.21 2.46 3.34
N GLU A 125 13.09 1.54 2.95
CA GLU A 125 12.86 0.10 3.05
C GLU A 125 12.68 -0.37 4.50
N ASN A 126 13.38 0.25 5.46
CA ASN A 126 13.22 -0.07 6.88
C ASN A 126 11.85 0.39 7.40
N MET A 127 11.41 1.57 6.98
CA MET A 127 10.06 2.06 7.32
C MET A 127 8.97 1.18 6.70
N VAL A 128 9.16 0.65 5.49
CA VAL A 128 8.25 -0.35 4.91
C VAL A 128 8.23 -1.63 5.74
N ALA A 129 9.41 -2.12 6.18
CA ALA A 129 9.51 -3.30 7.05
C ALA A 129 8.82 -3.08 8.41
N GLU A 130 9.01 -1.91 9.03
CA GLU A 130 8.37 -1.55 10.30
C GLU A 130 6.84 -1.48 10.16
N GLN A 131 6.31 -0.89 9.08
CA GLN A 131 4.87 -0.90 8.79
C GLN A 131 4.34 -2.33 8.62
N LEU A 132 5.01 -3.16 7.82
CA LEU A 132 4.63 -4.56 7.59
C LEU A 132 4.57 -5.33 8.90
N ARG A 133 5.62 -5.28 9.72
CA ARG A 133 5.66 -5.94 11.03
C ARG A 133 4.60 -5.43 11.97
N SER A 134 4.36 -4.12 12.00
CA SER A 134 3.34 -3.52 12.87
C SER A 134 1.95 -4.08 12.58
N VAL A 135 1.62 -4.28 11.30
CA VAL A 135 0.32 -4.86 10.91
C VAL A 135 0.33 -6.38 11.08
N LEU A 136 1.31 -7.08 10.50
CA LEU A 136 1.31 -8.54 10.40
C LEU A 136 1.53 -9.25 11.75
N SER A 137 2.19 -8.62 12.71
CA SER A 137 2.43 -9.21 14.04
C SER A 137 1.26 -9.01 15.02
N ASP A 138 0.37 -8.04 14.78
CA ASP A 138 -0.74 -7.70 15.67
C ASP A 138 -2.11 -8.10 15.07
N MET A 139 -2.27 -7.87 13.77
CA MET A 139 -3.54 -8.01 13.09
C MET A 139 -3.61 -9.35 12.36
N GLN A 140 -4.73 -10.07 12.50
CA GLN A 140 -4.95 -11.31 11.74
C GLN A 140 -5.32 -10.99 10.30
N VAL A 141 -4.30 -10.71 9.48
CA VAL A 141 -4.44 -10.48 8.03
C VAL A 141 -4.76 -11.79 7.31
N ASP A 142 -5.80 -11.79 6.49
CA ASP A 142 -6.15 -12.92 5.64
C ASP A 142 -5.42 -12.88 4.30
N VAL A 143 -5.37 -11.71 3.67
CA VAL A 143 -4.87 -11.54 2.30
C VAL A 143 -3.91 -10.36 2.24
N VAL A 144 -2.79 -10.54 1.54
CA VAL A 144 -1.91 -9.43 1.15
C VAL A 144 -2.14 -9.13 -0.32
N LYS A 145 -2.47 -7.89 -0.66
CA LYS A 145 -2.49 -7.40 -2.05
C LYS A 145 -1.32 -6.46 -2.28
N THR A 146 -0.53 -6.71 -3.31
CA THR A 146 0.57 -5.79 -3.69
C THR A 146 0.11 -4.88 -4.82
N GLY A 147 0.57 -3.63 -4.83
CA GLY A 147 0.46 -2.71 -5.97
C GLY A 147 1.84 -2.22 -6.39
N MET A 148 1.98 -0.90 -6.60
CA MET A 148 3.27 -0.29 -6.95
C MET A 148 4.33 -0.54 -5.86
N LEU A 149 5.42 -1.22 -6.25
CA LEU A 149 6.62 -1.45 -5.42
C LEU A 149 7.81 -0.70 -6.06
N PRO A 150 8.47 0.24 -5.37
CA PRO A 150 9.42 1.17 -6.00
C PRO A 150 10.85 0.63 -6.13
N SER A 151 11.21 -0.46 -5.45
CA SER A 151 12.57 -1.02 -5.45
C SER A 151 12.60 -2.53 -5.20
N ALA A 152 13.71 -3.17 -5.61
CA ALA A 152 13.91 -4.60 -5.41
C ALA A 152 14.09 -4.90 -3.92
N GLY A 153 14.63 -3.94 -3.16
CA GLY A 153 14.70 -4.05 -1.71
C GLY A 153 13.33 -4.01 -1.05
N VAL A 154 12.37 -3.20 -1.52
CA VAL A 154 10.97 -3.27 -1.06
C VAL A 154 10.35 -4.65 -1.37
N ILE A 155 10.59 -5.20 -2.56
CA ILE A 155 10.13 -6.56 -2.91
C ILE A 155 10.70 -7.59 -1.92
N LYS A 156 12.01 -7.51 -1.66
CA LYS A 156 12.70 -8.42 -0.74
C LYS A 156 12.14 -8.31 0.69
N VAL A 157 11.98 -7.09 1.19
CA VAL A 157 11.38 -6.81 2.51
C VAL A 157 9.97 -7.41 2.60
N LEU A 158 9.14 -7.20 1.57
CA LEU A 158 7.79 -7.76 1.52
C LEU A 158 7.83 -9.29 1.55
N CYS A 159 8.63 -9.92 0.70
CA CYS A 159 8.75 -11.38 0.61
C CYS A 159 9.26 -11.98 1.93
N GLN A 160 10.20 -11.32 2.61
CA GLN A 160 10.69 -11.73 3.93
C GLN A 160 9.58 -11.69 4.98
N ASN A 161 8.80 -10.61 5.02
CA ASN A 161 7.71 -10.47 5.99
C ASN A 161 6.54 -11.43 5.72
N ILE A 162 6.18 -11.69 4.46
CA ILE A 162 5.15 -12.69 4.12
C ILE A 162 5.60 -14.11 4.53
N LYS A 163 6.90 -14.42 4.41
CA LYS A 163 7.45 -15.71 4.85
C LYS A 163 7.51 -15.83 6.38
N GLU A 164 7.80 -14.73 7.08
CA GLU A 164 7.83 -14.65 8.55
C GLU A 164 6.41 -14.72 9.14
N PHE A 165 5.46 -14.05 8.51
CA PHE A 165 4.06 -13.97 8.91
C PHE A 165 3.16 -14.48 7.76
N PRO A 166 3.00 -15.81 7.61
CA PRO A 166 2.24 -16.37 6.50
C PRO A 166 0.77 -15.96 6.56
N VAL A 167 0.25 -15.52 5.41
CA VAL A 167 -1.15 -15.17 5.18
C VAL A 167 -1.85 -16.24 4.33
N ARG A 168 -3.18 -16.19 4.25
CA ARG A 168 -3.96 -17.21 3.51
C ARG A 168 -3.82 -17.07 2.01
N ALA A 169 -3.68 -15.85 1.50
CA ALA A 169 -3.46 -15.61 0.08
C ALA A 169 -2.65 -14.34 -0.19
N VAL A 170 -1.95 -14.32 -1.31
CA VAL A 170 -1.21 -13.19 -1.84
C VAL A 170 -1.69 -12.89 -3.25
N VAL A 171 -2.17 -11.65 -3.46
CA VAL A 171 -2.56 -11.13 -4.77
C VAL A 171 -1.50 -10.16 -5.24
N VAL A 172 -0.90 -10.42 -6.40
CA VAL A 172 0.15 -9.58 -6.97
C VAL A 172 -0.39 -8.80 -8.17
N ASP A 173 -0.49 -7.49 -8.02
CA ASP A 173 -0.68 -6.55 -9.13
C ASP A 173 0.70 -6.04 -9.57
N PRO A 174 1.27 -6.53 -10.69
CA PRO A 174 2.66 -6.28 -11.06
C PRO A 174 2.82 -4.91 -11.73
N VAL A 175 2.49 -3.85 -10.99
CA VAL A 175 2.55 -2.45 -11.45
C VAL A 175 4.00 -2.08 -11.75
N MET A 176 4.35 -2.07 -13.04
CA MET A 176 5.69 -1.77 -13.56
C MET A 176 5.78 -0.44 -14.31
N VAL A 177 4.63 0.18 -14.57
CA VAL A 177 4.51 1.45 -15.29
C VAL A 177 3.60 2.34 -14.47
N SER A 178 4.00 3.60 -14.25
CA SER A 178 3.09 4.55 -13.61
C SER A 178 1.86 4.75 -14.50
N THR A 179 0.73 5.19 -13.94
CA THR A 179 -0.47 5.55 -14.74
C THR A 179 -0.14 6.60 -15.84
N SER A 180 0.99 7.30 -15.72
CA SER A 180 1.49 8.30 -16.67
C SER A 180 2.48 7.77 -17.71
N GLY A 181 2.84 6.48 -17.68
CA GLY A 181 3.66 5.85 -18.72
C GLY A 181 5.16 5.82 -18.44
N ASP A 182 5.63 6.34 -17.30
CA ASP A 182 7.05 6.27 -16.93
C ASP A 182 7.41 4.85 -16.48
N LEU A 183 8.49 4.29 -17.05
CA LEU A 183 9.05 3.00 -16.64
C LEU A 183 9.50 3.07 -15.18
N LEU A 184 8.79 2.38 -14.29
CA LEU A 184 9.12 2.31 -12.86
C LEU A 184 10.11 1.17 -12.54
N SER A 185 10.51 0.37 -13.53
CA SER A 185 11.23 -0.88 -13.31
C SER A 185 12.50 -1.01 -14.15
N GLY A 186 13.65 -1.04 -13.49
CA GLY A 186 14.92 -1.52 -14.04
C GLY A 186 15.02 -3.06 -14.00
N PRO A 187 16.05 -3.68 -14.62
CA PRO A 187 16.18 -5.14 -14.71
C PRO A 187 16.10 -5.86 -13.35
N THR A 188 16.68 -5.29 -12.30
CA THR A 188 16.68 -5.86 -10.95
C THR A 188 15.28 -5.99 -10.35
N MET A 189 14.36 -5.07 -10.69
CA MET A 189 12.96 -5.13 -10.25
C MET A 189 12.24 -6.33 -10.83
N LEU A 190 12.40 -6.54 -12.14
CA LEU A 190 11.79 -7.64 -12.86
C LEU A 190 12.25 -8.99 -12.29
N THR A 191 13.56 -9.12 -12.03
CA THR A 191 14.10 -10.32 -11.40
C THR A 191 13.50 -10.56 -10.02
N GLY A 192 13.39 -9.51 -9.18
CA GLY A 192 12.76 -9.63 -7.86
C GLY A 192 11.29 -10.04 -7.92
N LEU A 193 10.52 -9.49 -8.87
CA LEU A 193 9.15 -9.92 -9.12
C LEU A 193 9.10 -11.40 -9.49
N GLN A 194 9.82 -11.80 -10.54
CA GLN A 194 9.79 -13.16 -11.10
C GLN A 194 10.31 -14.23 -10.13
N GLN A 195 11.42 -13.98 -9.45
CA GLN A 195 12.13 -14.99 -8.68
C GLN A 195 11.78 -15.00 -7.19
N GLU A 196 11.27 -13.89 -6.65
CA GLU A 196 10.96 -13.78 -5.22
C GLU A 196 9.46 -13.66 -4.96
N LEU A 197 8.76 -12.73 -5.65
CA LEU A 197 7.37 -12.40 -5.32
C LEU A 197 6.34 -13.32 -6.00
N LEU A 198 6.47 -13.59 -7.31
CA LEU A 198 5.53 -14.45 -8.04
C LEU A 198 5.43 -15.88 -7.46
N PRO A 199 6.51 -16.53 -6.96
CA PRO A 199 6.42 -17.81 -6.26
C PRO A 199 5.58 -17.79 -4.96
N LEU A 200 5.30 -16.60 -4.43
CA LEU A 200 4.45 -16.41 -3.25
C LEU A 200 2.99 -16.09 -3.62
N ALA A 201 2.72 -15.75 -4.87
CA ALA A 201 1.41 -15.30 -5.31
C ALA A 201 0.44 -16.48 -5.51
N ASP A 202 -0.80 -16.29 -5.09
CA ASP A 202 -1.94 -17.16 -5.43
C ASP A 202 -2.71 -16.60 -6.63
N ILE A 203 -2.67 -15.27 -6.84
CA ILE A 203 -3.24 -14.61 -8.02
C ILE A 203 -2.28 -13.53 -8.50
N VAL A 204 -2.09 -13.43 -9.81
CA VAL A 204 -1.35 -12.33 -10.45
C VAL A 204 -2.26 -11.67 -11.47
N THR A 205 -2.28 -10.33 -11.51
CA THR A 205 -3.22 -9.56 -12.34
C THR A 205 -2.54 -8.63 -13.36
N PRO A 206 -1.65 -9.14 -14.24
CA PRO A 206 -0.97 -8.28 -15.20
C PRO A 206 -1.93 -7.78 -16.29
N ASN A 207 -1.77 -6.53 -16.71
CA ASN A 207 -2.27 -6.09 -18.02
C ASN A 207 -1.33 -6.55 -19.16
N LEU A 208 -1.69 -6.28 -20.42
CA LEU A 208 -0.89 -6.73 -21.58
C LEU A 208 0.55 -6.20 -21.58
N LYS A 209 0.77 -4.94 -21.19
CA LYS A 209 2.10 -4.33 -21.14
C LYS A 209 2.94 -4.97 -20.04
N GLU A 210 2.32 -5.26 -18.90
CA GLU A 210 2.96 -5.92 -17.78
C GLU A 210 3.29 -7.37 -18.09
N ALA A 211 2.35 -8.12 -18.69
CA ALA A 211 2.61 -9.49 -19.11
C ALA A 211 3.76 -9.56 -20.14
N SER A 212 3.79 -8.63 -21.09
CA SER A 212 4.90 -8.49 -22.03
C SER A 212 6.23 -8.25 -21.30
N ALA A 213 6.29 -7.28 -20.39
CA ALA A 213 7.49 -6.95 -19.63
C ALA A 213 7.97 -8.12 -18.74
N LEU A 214 7.06 -8.82 -18.06
CA LEU A 214 7.36 -10.03 -17.27
C LEU A 214 7.92 -11.17 -18.12
N LEU A 215 7.68 -11.16 -19.43
CA LEU A 215 8.14 -12.19 -20.36
C LEU A 215 9.26 -11.69 -21.28
N GLY A 216 9.97 -10.62 -20.88
CA GLY A 216 11.13 -10.13 -21.61
C GLY A 216 10.79 -9.25 -22.82
N GLY A 217 9.61 -8.62 -22.85
CA GLY A 217 9.22 -7.66 -23.87
C GLY A 217 8.62 -8.28 -25.14
N ILE A 218 8.09 -9.50 -25.05
CA ILE A 218 7.43 -10.15 -26.20
C ILE A 218 6.15 -9.40 -26.61
N SER A 219 5.84 -9.40 -27.90
CA SER A 219 4.61 -8.78 -28.40
C SER A 219 3.41 -9.70 -28.13
N LEU A 220 2.32 -9.16 -27.57
CA LEU A 220 1.10 -9.88 -27.25
C LEU A 220 -0.08 -9.19 -27.95
N ASN A 221 -0.52 -9.71 -29.10
CA ASN A 221 -1.53 -9.06 -29.94
C ASN A 221 -2.80 -9.90 -30.13
N THR A 222 -2.74 -11.19 -29.80
CA THR A 222 -3.83 -12.14 -30.01
C THR A 222 -4.25 -12.81 -28.71
N ILE A 223 -5.43 -13.42 -28.69
CA ILE A 223 -5.90 -14.21 -27.56
C ILE A 223 -4.99 -15.42 -27.29
N ASP A 224 -4.38 -15.99 -28.33
CA ASP A 224 -3.43 -17.10 -28.16
C ASP A 224 -2.12 -16.62 -27.52
N ASP A 225 -1.66 -15.41 -27.84
CA ASP A 225 -0.54 -14.78 -27.13
C ASP A 225 -0.87 -14.56 -25.65
N MET A 226 -2.09 -14.13 -25.34
CA MET A 226 -2.54 -13.96 -23.95
C MET A 226 -2.58 -15.29 -23.18
N ARG A 227 -3.04 -16.37 -23.82
CA ARG A 227 -3.03 -17.73 -23.24
C ARG A 227 -1.60 -18.24 -23.03
N PHE A 228 -0.73 -17.99 -24.00
CA PHE A 228 0.70 -18.29 -23.86
C PHE A 228 1.29 -17.53 -22.68
N ALA A 229 1.06 -16.21 -22.60
CA ALA A 229 1.58 -15.39 -21.53
C ALA A 229 1.09 -15.84 -20.15
N ALA A 230 -0.20 -16.17 -20.01
CA ALA A 230 -0.75 -16.69 -18.76
C ALA A 230 -0.05 -17.99 -18.31
N LYS A 231 0.19 -18.93 -19.24
CA LYS A 231 0.92 -20.17 -18.94
C LYS A 231 2.37 -19.89 -18.54
N SER A 232 3.07 -19.06 -19.30
CA SER A 232 4.47 -18.71 -19.03
C SER A 232 4.64 -17.96 -17.70
N ILE A 233 3.68 -17.11 -17.33
CA ILE A 233 3.70 -16.41 -16.03
C ILE A 233 3.43 -17.39 -14.89
N HIS A 234 2.56 -18.38 -15.08
CA HIS A 234 2.33 -19.43 -14.09
C HIS A 234 3.60 -20.26 -13.82
N GLU A 235 4.45 -20.47 -14.83
CA GLU A 235 5.75 -21.15 -14.68
C GLU A 235 6.73 -20.43 -13.73
N TYR A 236 6.51 -19.14 -13.40
CA TYR A 236 7.25 -18.46 -12.34
C TYR A 236 6.86 -18.89 -10.92
N GLY A 237 5.93 -19.84 -10.75
CA GLY A 237 5.60 -20.46 -9.46
C GLY A 237 4.37 -19.87 -8.77
N VAL A 238 3.50 -19.19 -9.50
CA VAL A 238 2.18 -18.77 -9.02
C VAL A 238 1.37 -20.02 -8.63
N ARG A 239 0.73 -20.01 -7.46
CA ARG A 239 0.11 -21.19 -6.84
C ARG A 239 -1.29 -21.49 -7.33
#